data_AF-A0A559SWN9-F1
#
_entry.id   AF-A0A559SWN9-F1
#
_cell.length_a   1.000
_cell.length_b   1.000
_cell.length_c   1.000
_cell.angle_alpha   90.00
_cell.angle_beta   90.00
_cell.angle_gamma   90.00
#
_symmetry.space_group_name_H-M   'P 1'
#
loop_
_entity.id
_entity.type
_entity.pdbx_description
1 polymer ?
#
loop_
_entity_poly.entity_id
_entity_poly.type
_entity_poly.pdbx_seq_one_letter_code
_entity_poly.pdbx_strand_id
1 'polypeptide(L)'
;MSISQLRKRVYRTLKYKLARPSPPDLRTPFRGPVVVVGSAPQANLPAGFDRNFSIVTVNGSQAVTKNWGIERPDITFMQFNQIRGQNTNAVEVRRVLRGQSTKALYVFLWPEGEEALRAGLSAFHYQYESLTLVNKYERMALLDKVCGLRTAEMDASEKCSNGVNAVLFAFCHGASEVIITGINPRSTGHAYNNENLGRLHQTMDEMVFSKLLRDGWPLYTADPQVSSAIGIPLWMPA
;
A
#
# COMPACT_ATOMS: atom_id res chain seq x y z
N MET A 1 1.44 -9.49 -28.65
CA MET A 1 0.71 -10.13 -27.53
C MET A 1 0.36 -11.56 -27.94
N SER A 2 0.65 -12.56 -27.11
CA SER A 2 0.39 -13.97 -27.45
C SER A 2 -1.09 -14.35 -27.25
N ILE A 3 -1.54 -15.43 -27.91
CA ILE A 3 -2.90 -15.98 -27.74
C ILE A 3 -3.20 -16.31 -26.27
N SER A 4 -2.22 -16.83 -25.54
CA SER A 4 -2.34 -17.11 -24.10
C SER A 4 -2.55 -15.85 -23.26
N GLN A 5 -1.79 -14.77 -23.55
CA GLN A 5 -1.96 -13.47 -22.90
C GLN A 5 -3.34 -12.87 -23.19
N LEU A 6 -3.80 -12.97 -24.44
CA LEU A 6 -5.13 -12.49 -24.84
C LEU A 6 -6.24 -13.26 -24.09
N ARG A 7 -6.20 -14.60 -24.08
CA ARG A 7 -7.17 -15.44 -23.36
C ARG A 7 -7.22 -15.09 -21.87
N LYS A 8 -6.05 -14.93 -21.24
CA LYS A 8 -5.94 -14.56 -19.83
C LYS A 8 -6.49 -13.16 -19.54
N ARG A 9 -6.26 -12.19 -20.43
CA ARG A 9 -6.83 -10.84 -20.31
C ARG A 9 -8.35 -10.88 -20.42
N VAL A 10 -8.88 -11.53 -21.47
CA VAL A 10 -10.33 -11.69 -21.67
C VAL A 10 -10.98 -12.36 -20.46
N TYR A 11 -10.42 -13.48 -20.00
CA TYR A 11 -10.92 -14.19 -18.82
C TYR A 11 -10.97 -13.28 -17.59
N ARG A 12 -9.90 -12.54 -17.29
CA ARG A 12 -9.85 -11.65 -16.12
C ARG A 12 -10.82 -10.48 -16.22
N THR A 13 -10.90 -9.85 -17.39
CA THR A 13 -11.83 -8.75 -17.62
C THR A 13 -13.28 -9.21 -17.50
N LEU A 14 -13.62 -10.36 -18.08
CA LEU A 14 -14.95 -10.95 -17.95
C LEU A 14 -15.25 -11.34 -16.51
N LYS A 15 -14.32 -12.03 -15.83
CA LYS A 15 -14.49 -12.40 -14.42
C LYS A 15 -14.69 -11.18 -13.54
N TYR A 16 -13.93 -10.10 -13.72
CA TYR A 16 -14.14 -8.86 -12.98
C TYR A 16 -15.53 -8.25 -13.23
N LYS A 17 -15.94 -8.13 -14.50
CA LYS A 17 -17.25 -7.57 -14.88
C LYS A 17 -18.43 -8.39 -14.33
N LEU A 18 -18.30 -9.71 -14.32
CA LEU A 18 -19.34 -10.62 -13.85
C LEU A 18 -19.37 -10.71 -12.33
N ALA A 19 -18.21 -10.83 -11.68
CA ALA A 19 -18.13 -10.94 -10.22
C ALA A 19 -18.41 -9.61 -9.50
N ARG A 20 -18.19 -8.47 -10.17
CA ARG A 20 -18.36 -7.11 -9.61
C ARG A 20 -17.79 -6.99 -8.20
N PRO A 21 -16.49 -7.29 -8.04
CA PRO A 21 -15.85 -7.29 -6.72
C PRO A 21 -15.99 -5.91 -6.07
N SER A 22 -16.19 -5.91 -4.76
CA SER A 22 -16.03 -4.70 -3.94
C SER A 22 -14.56 -4.49 -3.57
N PRO A 23 -14.15 -3.25 -3.25
CA PRO A 23 -12.92 -3.02 -2.52
C PRO A 23 -12.86 -3.82 -1.20
N PRO A 24 -11.66 -4.05 -0.63
CA PRO A 24 -11.54 -4.66 0.69
C PRO A 24 -12.28 -3.83 1.73
N ASP A 25 -13.02 -4.49 2.61
CA ASP A 25 -13.83 -3.82 3.62
C ASP A 25 -12.98 -3.15 4.72
N LEU A 26 -13.51 -2.11 5.33
CA LEU A 26 -12.98 -1.48 6.54
C LEU A 26 -14.12 -1.33 7.55
N ARG A 27 -13.98 -1.98 8.71
CA ARG A 27 -15.03 -2.03 9.75
C ARG A 27 -15.54 -0.64 10.16
N THR A 28 -14.64 0.33 10.25
CA THR A 28 -14.96 1.71 10.60
C THR A 28 -14.26 2.64 9.62
N PRO A 29 -15.02 3.44 8.84
CA PRO A 29 -14.45 4.44 7.95
C PRO A 29 -13.51 5.41 8.68
N PHE A 30 -12.54 5.96 7.94
CA PHE A 30 -11.68 7.02 8.45
C PHE A 30 -12.53 8.26 8.76
N ARG A 31 -12.14 8.99 9.81
CA ARG A 31 -12.83 10.20 10.28
C ARG A 31 -12.01 11.47 10.13
N GLY A 32 -10.80 11.36 9.59
CA GLY A 32 -9.83 12.42 9.52
C GLY A 32 -8.70 12.07 8.55
N PRO A 33 -7.57 12.79 8.62
CA PRO A 33 -6.45 12.59 7.72
C PRO A 33 -5.82 11.20 7.90
N VAL A 34 -5.33 10.62 6.81
CA VAL A 34 -4.63 9.34 6.83
C VAL A 34 -3.19 9.53 6.36
N VAL A 35 -2.24 9.10 7.18
CA VAL A 35 -0.82 9.04 6.81
C VAL A 35 -0.51 7.65 6.26
N VAL A 36 -0.14 7.59 4.98
CA VAL A 36 0.31 6.35 4.33
C VAL A 36 1.84 6.33 4.28
N VAL A 37 2.42 5.41 5.05
CA VAL A 37 3.86 5.26 5.22
C VAL A 37 4.34 4.14 4.32
N GLY A 38 5.21 4.49 3.38
CA GLY A 38 5.88 3.56 2.50
C GLY A 38 7.29 3.23 2.94
N SER A 39 7.98 2.51 2.06
CA SER A 39 9.27 1.90 2.34
C SER A 39 10.45 2.63 1.70
N ALA A 40 10.32 3.88 1.23
CA ALA A 40 11.43 4.62 0.62
C ALA A 40 12.40 5.15 1.69
N PRO A 41 13.70 5.37 1.37
CA PRO A 41 14.75 5.66 2.36
C PRO A 41 14.54 6.87 3.25
N GLN A 42 13.80 7.86 2.77
CA GLN A 42 13.43 9.01 3.58
C GLN A 42 11.92 9.05 3.68
N ALA A 43 11.45 9.24 4.90
CA ALA A 43 10.07 9.42 5.25
C ALA A 43 10.03 10.41 6.41
N ASN A 44 9.24 11.46 6.27
CA ASN A 44 9.05 12.47 7.31
C ASN A 44 7.70 12.26 8.02
N LEU A 45 7.68 12.53 9.32
CA LEU A 45 6.44 12.65 10.07
C LEU A 45 5.71 13.92 9.57
N PRO A 46 4.42 13.84 9.16
CA PRO A 46 3.69 15.02 8.74
C PRO A 46 3.64 16.10 9.82
N ALA A 47 3.79 17.37 9.43
CA ALA A 47 3.63 18.49 10.34
C ALA A 47 2.21 18.53 10.93
N GLY A 48 2.11 18.82 12.24
CA GLY A 48 0.83 18.84 12.96
C GLY A 48 0.24 17.45 13.23
N PHE A 49 1.02 16.37 13.06
CA PHE A 49 0.55 15.03 13.37
C PHE A 49 0.08 14.92 14.83
N ASP A 50 -1.15 14.43 15.00
CA ASP A 50 -1.78 14.19 16.30
C ASP A 50 -2.67 12.93 16.27
N ARG A 51 -3.45 12.72 17.34
CA ARG A 51 -4.33 11.56 17.50
C ARG A 51 -5.52 11.49 16.51
N ASN A 52 -5.80 12.55 15.77
CA ASN A 52 -6.89 12.59 14.79
C ASN A 52 -6.48 11.95 13.46
N PHE A 53 -5.17 11.76 13.26
CA PHE A 53 -4.63 11.08 12.09
C PHE A 53 -4.72 9.57 12.28
N SER A 54 -5.04 8.84 11.21
CA SER A 54 -4.85 7.40 11.16
C SER A 54 -3.53 7.05 10.45
N ILE A 55 -2.83 6.03 10.93
CA ILE A 55 -1.56 5.58 10.37
C ILE A 55 -1.75 4.25 9.61
N VAL A 56 -1.41 4.28 8.32
CA VAL A 56 -1.39 3.12 7.44
C VAL A 56 0.05 2.85 7.01
N THR A 57 0.59 1.69 7.37
CA THR A 57 1.95 1.27 7.00
C THR A 57 1.91 0.24 5.87
N VAL A 58 2.95 0.22 5.05
CA VAL A 58 3.17 -0.78 4.00
C VAL A 58 4.41 -1.62 4.30
N ASN A 59 4.26 -2.94 4.29
CA ASN A 59 5.32 -3.92 4.55
C ASN A 59 6.11 -3.57 5.83
N GLY A 60 7.44 -3.43 5.75
CA GLY A 60 8.31 -3.11 6.88
C GLY A 60 8.36 -1.64 7.28
N SER A 61 7.54 -0.76 6.69
CA SER A 61 7.58 0.68 6.98
C SER A 61 7.14 1.06 8.40
N GLN A 62 6.61 0.12 9.18
CA GLN A 62 6.41 0.31 10.63
C GLN A 62 7.73 0.62 11.37
N ALA A 63 8.88 0.19 10.83
CA ALA A 63 10.18 0.59 11.36
C ALA A 63 10.37 2.12 11.37
N VAL A 64 9.80 2.80 10.37
CA VAL A 64 9.81 4.27 10.27
C VAL A 64 8.91 4.87 11.35
N THR A 65 7.65 4.41 11.45
CA THR A 65 6.69 4.97 12.40
C THR A 65 7.12 4.77 13.85
N LYS A 66 7.83 3.67 14.15
CA LYS A 66 8.42 3.43 15.47
C LYS A 66 9.41 4.52 15.87
N ASN A 67 10.22 5.03 14.94
CA ASN A 67 11.14 6.15 15.20
C ASN A 67 10.41 7.47 15.48
N TRP A 68 9.12 7.57 15.13
CA TRP A 68 8.25 8.70 15.47
C TRP A 68 7.50 8.49 16.80
N GLY A 69 7.82 7.41 17.55
CA GLY A 69 7.11 7.04 18.77
C GLY A 69 5.75 6.35 18.53
N ILE A 70 5.45 5.96 17.29
CA ILE A 70 4.21 5.28 16.92
C ILE A 70 4.50 3.78 16.84
N GLU A 71 4.31 3.11 17.97
CA GLU A 71 4.61 1.68 18.09
C GLU A 71 3.65 0.79 17.31
N ARG A 72 2.38 1.20 17.23
CA ARG A 72 1.30 0.38 16.68
C ARG A 72 0.45 1.15 15.66
N PRO A 73 0.65 0.93 14.35
CA PRO A 73 -0.18 1.56 13.32
C PRO A 73 -1.62 1.04 13.35
N ASP A 74 -2.54 1.83 12.81
CA ASP A 74 -3.95 1.43 12.67
C ASP A 74 -4.11 0.33 11.63
N ILE A 75 -3.38 0.45 10.52
CA ILE A 75 -3.41 -0.55 9.45
C ILE A 75 -2.01 -0.86 8.97
N THR A 76 -1.76 -2.12 8.65
CA THR A 76 -0.59 -2.55 7.88
C THR A 76 -1.02 -3.32 6.64
N PHE A 77 -0.60 -2.87 5.46
CA PHE A 77 -0.70 -3.63 4.21
C PHE A 77 0.59 -4.41 3.97
N MET A 78 0.49 -5.74 3.91
CA MET A 78 1.64 -6.63 3.74
C MET A 78 1.51 -7.46 2.47
N GLN A 79 2.57 -7.50 1.66
CA GLN A 79 2.65 -8.42 0.53
C GLN A 79 2.98 -9.83 1.02
N PHE A 80 2.32 -10.87 0.51
CA PHE A 80 2.56 -12.26 0.92
C PHE A 80 4.05 -12.66 0.91
N ASN A 81 4.82 -12.14 -0.05
CA ASN A 81 6.23 -12.50 -0.19
C ASN A 81 7.10 -12.00 0.98
N GLN A 82 6.66 -10.97 1.71
CA GLN A 82 7.41 -10.51 2.89
C GLN A 82 7.32 -11.51 4.06
N ILE A 83 6.27 -12.33 4.08
CA ILE A 83 6.00 -13.28 5.16
C ILE A 83 6.85 -14.55 5.01
N ARG A 84 6.98 -15.06 3.78
CA ARG A 84 7.66 -16.35 3.51
C ARG A 84 8.84 -16.28 2.55
N GLY A 85 9.01 -15.16 1.85
CA GLY A 85 10.08 -14.98 0.88
C GLY A 85 11.45 -15.10 1.54
N GLN A 86 12.40 -15.66 0.79
CA GLN A 86 13.76 -15.88 1.25
C GLN A 86 14.75 -14.84 0.71
N ASN A 87 14.27 -13.89 -0.11
CA ASN A 87 15.12 -12.81 -0.59
C ASN A 87 15.47 -11.84 0.55
N THR A 88 16.55 -11.08 0.37
CA THR A 88 17.08 -10.11 1.35
C THR A 88 15.97 -9.19 1.88
N ASN A 89 15.11 -8.69 1.00
CA ASN A 89 13.98 -7.83 1.37
C ASN A 89 12.97 -8.48 2.30
N ALA A 90 12.56 -9.72 2.04
CA ALA A 90 11.60 -10.40 2.90
C ALA A 90 12.22 -10.74 4.26
N VAL A 91 13.49 -11.14 4.28
CA VAL A 91 14.23 -11.38 5.54
C VAL A 91 14.31 -10.11 6.37
N GLU A 92 14.65 -8.98 5.74
CA GLU A 92 14.78 -7.70 6.43
C GLU A 92 13.43 -7.17 6.93
N VAL A 93 12.37 -7.27 6.13
CA VAL A 93 11.01 -6.92 6.57
C VAL A 93 10.63 -7.73 7.81
N ARG A 94 10.90 -9.03 7.85
CA ARG A 94 10.63 -9.85 9.05
C ARG A 94 11.51 -9.45 10.23
N ARG A 95 12.76 -9.04 10.00
CA ARG A 95 13.67 -8.57 11.06
C ARG A 95 13.11 -7.32 11.74
N VAL A 96 12.70 -6.31 10.96
CA VAL A 96 12.20 -5.04 11.51
C VAL A 96 10.81 -5.16 12.11
N LEU A 97 9.98 -6.09 11.62
CA LEU A 97 8.65 -6.36 12.16
C LEU A 97 8.66 -7.37 13.32
N ARG A 98 9.80 -7.94 13.69
CA ARG A 98 9.86 -8.94 14.75
C ARG A 98 9.32 -8.38 16.07
N GLY A 99 8.33 -9.05 16.65
CA GLY A 99 7.68 -8.64 17.90
C GLY A 99 6.86 -7.35 17.79
N GLN A 100 6.64 -6.83 16.57
CA GLN A 100 5.80 -5.65 16.34
C GLN A 100 4.32 -6.05 16.19
N SER A 101 3.43 -5.06 16.23
CA SER A 101 1.99 -5.28 16.09
C SER A 101 1.30 -4.20 15.27
N THR A 102 0.12 -4.51 14.74
CA THR A 102 -0.80 -3.56 14.09
C THR A 102 -2.22 -3.74 14.63
N LYS A 103 -3.15 -2.80 14.41
CA LYS A 103 -4.57 -3.06 14.71
C LYS A 103 -5.15 -3.95 13.61
N ALA A 104 -5.18 -3.47 12.36
CA ALA A 104 -5.66 -4.26 11.23
C ALA A 104 -4.55 -4.64 10.25
N LEU A 105 -4.41 -5.94 9.97
CA LEU A 105 -3.47 -6.47 8.99
C LEU A 105 -4.21 -6.86 7.70
N TYR A 106 -3.82 -6.27 6.57
CA TYR A 106 -4.32 -6.62 5.25
C TYR A 106 -3.21 -7.30 4.45
N VAL A 107 -3.40 -8.55 4.06
CA VAL A 107 -2.38 -9.35 3.36
C VAL A 107 -2.77 -9.54 1.90
N PHE A 108 -1.95 -9.00 1.00
CA PHE A 108 -2.20 -9.09 -0.44
C PHE A 108 -1.76 -10.44 -1.02
N LEU A 109 -2.67 -11.05 -1.78
CA LEU A 109 -2.42 -12.17 -2.69
C LEU A 109 -1.86 -13.43 -2.01
N TRP A 110 -2.28 -13.72 -0.78
CA TRP A 110 -1.90 -14.94 -0.07
C TRP A 110 -2.48 -16.19 -0.74
N PRO A 111 -1.66 -17.21 -1.10
CA PRO A 111 -2.13 -18.37 -1.85
C PRO A 111 -2.43 -19.64 -1.02
N GLU A 112 -1.95 -19.73 0.23
CA GLU A 112 -1.85 -21.00 0.98
C GLU A 112 -2.87 -21.18 2.11
N GLY A 113 -3.95 -20.40 2.10
CA GLY A 113 -4.98 -20.45 3.15
C GLY A 113 -4.57 -19.79 4.46
N GLU A 114 -5.54 -19.55 5.33
CA GLU A 114 -5.35 -18.70 6.52
C GLU A 114 -4.42 -19.31 7.58
N GLU A 115 -4.43 -20.62 7.78
CA GLU A 115 -3.59 -21.31 8.77
C GLU A 115 -2.09 -21.11 8.48
N ALA A 116 -1.68 -21.32 7.22
CA ALA A 116 -0.30 -21.11 6.79
C ALA A 116 0.13 -19.64 6.96
N LEU A 117 -0.79 -18.69 6.74
CA LEU A 117 -0.53 -17.27 6.98
C LEU A 117 -0.28 -16.99 8.46
N ARG A 118 -1.13 -17.52 9.35
CA ARG A 118 -0.99 -17.37 10.79
C ARG A 118 0.33 -17.95 11.29
N ALA A 119 0.70 -19.14 10.81
CA ALA A 119 1.99 -19.74 11.11
C ALA A 119 3.17 -18.87 10.65
N GLY A 120 3.12 -18.36 9.42
CA GLY A 120 4.15 -17.48 8.86
C GLY A 120 4.34 -16.19 9.65
N LEU A 121 3.24 -15.56 10.11
CA LEU A 121 3.28 -14.36 10.96
C LEU A 121 3.81 -14.66 12.37
N SER A 122 3.41 -15.80 12.94
CA SER A 122 3.86 -16.25 14.26
C SER A 122 5.37 -16.53 14.31
N ALA A 123 5.96 -17.02 13.21
CA ALA A 123 7.40 -17.33 13.12
C ALA A 123 8.34 -16.14 13.39
N PHE A 124 7.84 -14.90 13.28
CA PHE A 124 8.56 -13.69 13.69
C PHE A 124 7.79 -12.85 14.73
N HIS A 125 6.84 -13.46 15.43
CA HIS A 125 6.07 -12.86 16.52
C HIS A 125 5.33 -11.57 16.13
N TYR A 126 4.79 -11.51 14.91
CA TYR A 126 4.02 -10.35 14.48
C TYR A 126 2.54 -10.50 14.87
N GLN A 127 2.01 -9.46 15.51
CA GLN A 127 0.66 -9.47 16.08
C GLN A 127 -0.30 -8.53 15.36
N TYR A 128 -1.59 -8.85 15.42
CA TYR A 128 -2.67 -8.05 14.85
C TYR A 128 -3.98 -8.31 15.61
N GLU A 129 -4.88 -7.32 15.65
CA GLU A 129 -6.24 -7.51 16.20
C GLU A 129 -7.18 -8.11 15.16
N SER A 130 -7.01 -7.72 13.89
CA SER A 130 -7.81 -8.24 12.78
C SER A 130 -6.96 -8.55 11.55
N LEU A 131 -7.40 -9.54 10.79
CA LEU A 131 -6.73 -10.03 9.59
C LEU A 131 -7.71 -10.06 8.42
N THR A 132 -7.27 -9.51 7.29
CA THR A 132 -8.03 -9.54 6.04
C THR A 132 -7.13 -9.99 4.90
N LEU A 133 -7.55 -11.04 4.20
CA LEU A 133 -6.92 -11.46 2.96
C LEU A 133 -7.47 -10.64 1.81
N VAL A 134 -6.59 -9.97 1.07
CA VAL A 134 -6.99 -9.14 -0.07
C VAL A 134 -6.53 -9.79 -1.37
N ASN A 135 -7.51 -10.13 -2.19
CA ASN A 135 -7.29 -10.74 -3.48
C ASN A 135 -7.09 -9.69 -4.59
N LYS A 136 -6.75 -10.18 -5.77
CA LYS A 136 -6.46 -9.34 -6.94
C LYS A 136 -7.62 -8.43 -7.34
N TYR A 137 -8.82 -8.99 -7.36
CA TYR A 137 -10.01 -8.32 -7.85
C TYR A 137 -10.48 -7.21 -6.91
N GLU A 138 -10.24 -7.36 -5.60
CA GLU A 138 -10.49 -6.31 -4.62
C GLU A 138 -9.51 -5.12 -4.78
N ARG A 139 -8.23 -5.38 -5.09
CA ARG A 139 -7.27 -4.32 -5.45
C ARG A 139 -7.66 -3.60 -6.74
N MET A 140 -8.11 -4.35 -7.74
CA MET A 140 -8.65 -3.77 -8.98
C MET A 140 -9.90 -2.92 -8.70
N ALA A 141 -10.75 -3.34 -7.77
CA ALA A 141 -11.94 -2.60 -7.36
C ALA A 141 -11.60 -1.28 -6.65
N LEU A 142 -10.50 -1.20 -5.90
CA LEU A 142 -10.01 0.07 -5.35
C LEU A 142 -9.70 1.09 -6.46
N LEU A 143 -8.96 0.65 -7.48
CA LEU A 143 -8.59 1.49 -8.62
C LEU A 143 -9.82 1.94 -9.43
N ASP A 144 -10.75 1.02 -9.69
CA ASP A 144 -11.99 1.32 -10.41
C ASP A 144 -12.90 2.26 -9.60
N LYS A 145 -13.03 2.05 -8.29
CA LYS A 145 -13.93 2.87 -7.46
C LYS A 145 -13.42 4.30 -7.27
N VAL A 146 -12.13 4.49 -7.02
CA VAL A 146 -11.56 5.82 -6.74
C VAL A 146 -11.20 6.56 -8.02
N CYS A 147 -10.61 5.85 -8.99
CA CYS A 147 -10.13 6.45 -10.22
C CYS A 147 -11.01 6.15 -11.45
N GLY A 148 -12.01 5.28 -11.40
CA GLY A 148 -12.73 4.86 -12.61
C GLY A 148 -11.85 4.14 -13.64
N LEU A 149 -10.67 3.66 -13.22
CA LEU A 149 -9.68 3.03 -14.08
C LEU A 149 -9.79 1.52 -13.98
N ARG A 150 -9.93 0.86 -15.13
CA ARG A 150 -9.99 -0.60 -15.21
C ARG A 150 -8.66 -1.16 -15.72
N THR A 151 -8.14 -2.14 -15.00
CA THR A 151 -6.93 -2.89 -15.34
C THR A 151 -7.23 -4.39 -15.38
N ALA A 152 -6.41 -5.19 -16.06
CA ALA A 152 -6.45 -6.65 -15.95
C ALA A 152 -5.27 -7.20 -15.13
N GLU A 153 -4.43 -6.31 -14.59
CA GLU A 153 -3.19 -6.59 -13.85
C GLU A 153 -2.36 -7.72 -14.48
N MET A 154 -2.15 -7.63 -15.80
CA MET A 154 -1.53 -8.70 -16.58
C MET A 154 -0.07 -8.92 -16.19
N ASP A 155 0.66 -7.84 -15.95
CA ASP A 155 2.05 -7.80 -15.53
C ASP A 155 2.25 -6.77 -14.40
N ALA A 156 3.49 -6.44 -14.08
CA ALA A 156 3.80 -5.48 -13.02
C ALA A 156 3.51 -4.02 -13.42
N SER A 157 3.65 -3.66 -14.69
CA SER A 157 3.36 -2.31 -15.18
C SER A 157 1.86 -1.96 -15.11
N GLU A 158 0.99 -2.96 -15.08
CA GLU A 158 -0.46 -2.81 -14.92
C GLU A 158 -0.94 -2.85 -13.44
N LYS A 159 -0.02 -2.94 -12.47
CA LYS A 159 -0.34 -3.06 -11.04
C LYS A 159 0.09 -1.82 -10.27
N CYS A 160 -0.77 -1.36 -9.39
CA CYS A 160 -0.41 -0.40 -8.36
C CYS A 160 0.52 -1.06 -7.33
N SER A 161 1.48 -0.30 -6.81
CA SER A 161 2.24 -0.71 -5.62
C SER A 161 1.33 -0.81 -4.39
N ASN A 162 1.83 -1.41 -3.31
CA ASN A 162 1.09 -1.46 -2.05
C ASN A 162 0.85 -0.06 -1.46
N GLY A 163 1.77 0.89 -1.69
CA GLY A 163 1.60 2.28 -1.27
C GLY A 163 0.42 2.93 -1.97
N VAL A 164 0.31 2.78 -3.28
CA VAL A 164 -0.84 3.30 -4.03
C VAL A 164 -2.14 2.57 -3.66
N ASN A 165 -2.12 1.25 -3.47
CA ASN A 165 -3.32 0.54 -2.98
C ASN A 165 -3.77 1.06 -1.61
N ALA A 166 -2.84 1.38 -0.70
CA ALA A 166 -3.16 1.95 0.61
C ALA A 166 -3.76 3.37 0.50
N VAL A 167 -3.26 4.21 -0.42
CA VAL A 167 -3.85 5.52 -0.73
C VAL A 167 -5.27 5.39 -1.27
N LEU A 168 -5.49 4.51 -2.25
CA LEU A 168 -6.82 4.25 -2.81
C LEU A 168 -7.77 3.69 -1.75
N PHE A 169 -7.26 2.83 -0.87
CA PHE A 169 -8.03 2.30 0.27
C PHE A 169 -8.44 3.41 1.23
N ALA A 170 -7.54 4.32 1.58
CA ALA A 170 -7.85 5.46 2.44
C ALA A 170 -8.98 6.33 1.87
N PHE A 171 -8.88 6.73 0.59
CA PHE A 171 -9.92 7.51 -0.07
C PHE A 171 -11.24 6.75 -0.22
N CYS A 172 -11.19 5.47 -0.59
CA CYS A 172 -12.37 4.61 -0.70
C CYS A 172 -13.17 4.55 0.61
N HIS A 173 -12.49 4.72 1.75
CA HIS A 173 -13.05 4.57 3.10
C HIS A 173 -13.10 5.88 3.89
N GLY A 174 -13.20 7.01 3.21
CA GLY A 174 -13.61 8.29 3.81
C GLY A 174 -12.51 9.11 4.45
N ALA A 175 -11.23 8.85 4.13
CA ALA A 175 -10.15 9.76 4.54
C ALA A 175 -10.43 11.18 4.02
N SER A 176 -10.39 12.18 4.90
CA SER A 176 -10.58 13.59 4.53
C SER A 176 -9.39 14.09 3.71
N GLU A 177 -8.18 13.67 4.07
CA GLU A 177 -6.93 13.91 3.35
C GLU A 177 -6.07 12.65 3.41
N VAL A 178 -5.24 12.45 2.40
CA VAL A 178 -4.22 11.39 2.41
C VAL A 178 -2.84 12.01 2.27
N ILE A 179 -1.99 11.77 3.26
CA ILE A 179 -0.61 12.26 3.31
C ILE A 179 0.32 11.06 3.09
N ILE A 180 1.08 11.07 2.00
CA ILE A 180 2.08 10.02 1.73
C ILE A 180 3.46 10.42 2.24
N THR A 181 4.18 9.45 2.79
CA THR A 181 5.56 9.61 3.27
C THR A 181 6.31 8.30 3.05
N GLY A 182 7.57 8.35 2.63
CA GLY A 182 8.29 7.15 2.22
C GLY A 182 7.73 6.51 0.95
N ILE A 183 7.00 7.26 0.12
CA ILE A 183 6.43 6.78 -1.16
C ILE A 183 6.87 7.72 -2.27
N ASN A 184 7.86 7.28 -3.06
CA ASN A 184 8.31 8.01 -4.24
C ASN A 184 8.37 7.09 -5.47
N PRO A 185 7.43 7.18 -6.43
CA PRO A 185 7.45 6.39 -7.66
C PRO A 185 8.78 6.48 -8.43
N ARG A 186 9.49 7.62 -8.34
CA ARG A 186 10.76 7.89 -9.03
C ARG A 186 12.01 7.49 -8.23
N SER A 187 11.86 7.02 -6.99
CA SER A 187 12.99 6.58 -6.16
C SER A 187 13.44 5.17 -6.54
N THR A 188 14.75 5.00 -6.72
CA THR A 188 15.43 3.71 -6.85
C THR A 188 15.93 3.25 -5.48
N GLY A 189 15.09 2.64 -4.63
CA GLY A 189 15.54 2.07 -3.35
C GLY A 189 14.46 1.83 -2.29
N HIS A 190 14.79 1.01 -1.29
CA HIS A 190 13.99 0.77 -0.07
C HIS A 190 14.78 1.20 1.18
N ALA A 191 14.13 1.76 2.20
CA ALA A 191 14.77 2.30 3.41
C ALA A 191 15.59 1.32 4.22
N TYR A 192 15.30 0.05 4.04
CA TYR A 192 15.91 -1.04 4.79
C TYR A 192 16.78 -1.94 3.90
N ASN A 193 16.94 -1.64 2.59
CA ASN A 193 17.75 -2.45 1.67
C ASN A 193 18.52 -1.63 0.62
N ASN A 194 19.79 -1.97 0.41
CA ASN A 194 20.68 -1.38 -0.61
C ASN A 194 20.59 -2.06 -2.00
N GLU A 195 19.58 -2.90 -2.26
CA GLU A 195 19.41 -3.58 -3.55
C GLU A 195 18.70 -2.66 -4.56
N ASN A 196 19.47 -2.10 -5.50
CA ASN A 196 19.02 -1.25 -6.61
C ASN A 196 18.22 -2.02 -7.69
N LEU A 197 17.14 -2.72 -7.31
CA LEU A 197 16.22 -3.32 -8.27
C LEU A 197 15.22 -2.27 -8.77
N GLY A 198 15.18 -2.05 -10.09
CA GLY A 198 14.26 -1.10 -10.73
C GLY A 198 12.81 -1.34 -10.33
N ARG A 199 12.09 -0.27 -9.97
CA ARG A 199 10.74 -0.36 -9.42
C ARG A 199 9.73 -0.70 -10.53
N LEU A 200 9.25 -1.94 -10.55
CA LEU A 200 8.38 -2.49 -11.61
C LEU A 200 7.00 -1.81 -11.79
N HIS A 201 6.56 -0.98 -10.82
CA HIS A 201 5.21 -0.38 -10.77
C HIS A 201 5.19 1.13 -11.08
N GLN A 202 6.35 1.72 -11.39
CA GLN A 202 6.50 3.18 -11.48
C GLN A 202 5.45 3.84 -12.40
N THR A 203 5.24 3.31 -13.60
CA THR A 203 4.31 3.89 -14.59
C THR A 203 2.87 3.94 -14.08
N MET A 204 2.38 2.87 -13.46
CA MET A 204 1.01 2.83 -12.92
C MET A 204 0.87 3.77 -11.72
N ASP A 205 1.85 3.77 -10.81
CA ASP A 205 1.82 4.63 -9.63
C ASP A 205 1.83 6.12 -10.00
N GLU A 206 2.68 6.54 -10.95
CA GLU A 206 2.72 7.92 -11.46
C GLU A 206 1.40 8.30 -12.13
N MET A 207 0.81 7.40 -12.91
CA MET A 207 -0.47 7.63 -13.58
C MET A 207 -1.61 7.79 -12.58
N VAL A 208 -1.66 6.97 -11.52
CA VAL A 208 -2.67 7.07 -10.47
C VAL A 208 -2.53 8.37 -9.70
N PHE A 209 -1.34 8.74 -9.22
CA PHE A 209 -1.15 10.00 -8.50
C PHE A 209 -1.49 11.20 -9.37
N SER A 210 -1.04 11.22 -10.63
CA SER A 210 -1.38 12.29 -11.56
C SER A 210 -2.89 12.42 -11.77
N LYS A 211 -3.62 11.30 -11.80
CA LYS A 211 -5.07 11.32 -11.90
C LYS A 211 -5.74 11.84 -10.64
N LEU A 212 -5.32 11.37 -9.46
CA LEU A 212 -5.87 11.84 -8.18
C LEU A 212 -5.73 13.36 -8.06
N LEU A 213 -4.56 13.91 -8.40
CA LEU A 213 -4.32 15.36 -8.39
C LEU A 213 -5.20 16.11 -9.40
N ARG A 214 -5.30 15.62 -10.64
CA ARG A 214 -6.15 16.25 -11.68
C ARG A 214 -7.64 16.24 -11.31
N ASP A 215 -8.09 15.19 -10.65
CA ASP A 215 -9.47 15.05 -10.21
C ASP A 215 -9.75 15.81 -8.89
N GLY A 216 -8.75 16.48 -8.31
CA GLY A 216 -8.90 17.31 -7.11
C GLY A 216 -8.96 16.54 -5.79
N TRP A 217 -8.49 15.29 -5.76
CA TRP A 217 -8.40 14.54 -4.50
C TRP A 217 -7.38 15.20 -3.54
N PRO A 218 -7.68 15.25 -2.23
CA PRO A 218 -6.81 15.88 -1.23
C PRO A 218 -5.61 14.97 -0.88
N LEU A 219 -4.72 14.78 -1.85
CA LEU A 219 -3.49 14.01 -1.76
C LEU A 219 -2.30 14.94 -1.54
N TYR A 220 -1.55 14.68 -0.47
CA TYR A 220 -0.37 15.43 -0.09
C TYR A 220 0.82 14.51 0.15
N THR A 221 2.01 15.08 0.25
CA THR A 221 3.19 14.37 0.75
C THR A 221 3.83 15.11 1.91
N ALA A 222 4.39 14.38 2.87
CA ALA A 222 5.24 14.95 3.91
C ALA A 222 6.72 15.06 3.47
N ASP A 223 7.07 14.58 2.28
CA ASP A 223 8.45 14.52 1.80
C ASP A 223 8.71 15.62 0.75
N PRO A 224 9.51 16.66 1.06
CA PRO A 224 9.79 17.77 0.14
C PRO A 224 10.37 17.33 -1.20
N GLN A 225 11.21 16.29 -1.18
CA GLN A 225 11.78 15.70 -2.38
C GLN A 225 10.73 15.04 -3.28
N VAL A 226 9.67 14.44 -2.70
CA VAL A 226 8.58 13.83 -3.47
C VAL A 226 7.74 14.93 -4.11
N SER A 227 7.45 15.98 -3.34
CA SER A 227 6.74 17.15 -3.86
C SER A 227 7.45 17.76 -5.06
N SER A 228 8.77 17.99 -4.94
CA SER A 228 9.60 18.53 -6.01
C SER A 228 9.71 17.59 -7.21
N ALA A 229 9.80 16.28 -6.99
CA ALA A 229 10.06 15.31 -8.04
C ALA A 229 8.82 14.95 -8.88
N ILE A 230 7.63 14.90 -8.27
CA ILE A 230 6.40 14.42 -8.95
C ILE A 230 5.20 15.35 -8.81
N GLY A 231 5.36 16.52 -8.20
CA GLY A 231 4.33 17.56 -8.15
C GLY A 231 3.17 17.29 -7.19
N ILE A 232 3.31 16.35 -6.25
CA ILE A 232 2.34 16.18 -5.17
C ILE A 232 2.50 17.37 -4.20
N PRO A 233 1.42 18.09 -3.83
CA PRO A 233 1.51 19.20 -2.88
C PRO A 233 2.11 18.76 -1.54
N LEU A 234 2.98 19.60 -0.96
CA LEU A 234 3.51 19.36 0.38
C LEU A 234 2.40 19.56 1.41
N TRP A 235 2.31 18.67 2.40
CA TRP A 235 1.38 18.80 3.51
C TRP A 235 1.74 20.00 4.37
N MET A 236 0.78 20.90 4.54
CA MET A 236 0.84 22.02 5.48
C MET A 236 -0.42 21.95 6.34
N PRO A 237 -0.31 21.83 7.67
CA PRO A 237 -1.47 21.87 8.53
C PRO A 237 -2.16 23.24 8.39
N ALA A 238 -3.49 23.22 8.42
CA ALA A 238 -4.32 24.43 8.43
C ALA A 238 -4.19 25.19 9.76
#